data_AF-A0A559LJ15-F1
#
_entry.id   AF-A0A559LJ15-F1
#
_cell.length_a   1.000
_cell.length_b   1.000
_cell.length_c   1.000
_cell.angle_alpha   90.00
_cell.angle_beta   90.00
_cell.angle_gamma   90.00
#
_symmetry.space_group_name_H-M   'P 1'
#
loop_
_entity.id
_entity.type
_entity.pdbx_description
1 polymer ?
#
loop_
_entity_poly.entity_id
_entity_poly.type
_entity_poly.pdbx_seq_one_letter_code
_entity_poly.pdbx_strand_id
1 'polypeptide(L)'
;MSSHQRPAGREDFAVALVCALCLEFDAVCTVVDEFWDEDGDQFGKTGGDRNMYVTGRIDKHNVVIVLLGKGKVNSATAASDLRTSYPNICLTILVGVCGAVSSTDENGIRLGDVVISDSIVQYDFGHQTDQKFVRMRVSSTQPPRAYEQEGSSFKANIQSGAGVQQGNVMEFF
;
A
#
# COMPACT_ATOMS: atom_id res chain seq x y z
N MET A 1 6.27 29.42 -10.18
CA MET A 1 5.26 28.60 -9.48
C MET A 1 4.74 27.63 -10.53
N SER A 2 5.14 26.36 -10.46
CA SER A 2 4.56 25.33 -11.34
C SER A 2 3.10 25.18 -10.95
N SER A 3 2.20 25.56 -11.85
CA SER A 3 0.78 25.22 -11.71
C SER A 3 0.65 23.71 -11.81
N HIS A 4 0.44 23.03 -10.68
CA HIS A 4 0.16 21.60 -10.70
C HIS A 4 -1.24 21.42 -11.28
N GLN A 5 -1.32 20.68 -12.38
CA GLN A 5 -2.57 20.52 -13.10
C GLN A 5 -3.40 19.42 -12.43
N ARG A 6 -4.63 19.76 -12.04
CA ARG A 6 -5.60 18.82 -11.50
C ARG A 6 -5.84 17.66 -12.49
N PRO A 7 -5.98 16.41 -12.02
CA PRO A 7 -6.37 15.27 -12.84
C PRO A 7 -7.65 15.55 -13.65
N ALA A 8 -7.65 15.16 -14.93
CA ALA A 8 -8.84 15.21 -15.78
C ALA A 8 -9.74 13.99 -15.58
N GLY A 9 -9.16 12.86 -15.17
CA GLY A 9 -9.90 11.61 -14.95
C GLY A 9 -9.17 10.62 -14.03
N ARG A 10 -9.78 9.45 -13.84
CA ARG A 10 -9.24 8.36 -13.00
C ARG A 10 -7.98 7.74 -13.59
N GLU A 11 -7.78 7.90 -14.88
CA GLU A 11 -6.61 7.50 -15.65
C GLU A 11 -5.33 8.31 -15.33
N ASP A 12 -5.45 9.46 -14.67
CA ASP A 12 -4.31 10.32 -14.32
C ASP A 12 -3.69 9.99 -12.95
N PHE A 13 -4.20 8.94 -12.29
CA PHE A 13 -3.69 8.43 -11.04
C PHE A 13 -2.77 7.23 -11.28
N ALA A 14 -1.49 7.42 -11.00
CA ALA A 14 -0.46 6.39 -11.15
C ALA A 14 -0.12 5.69 -9.82
N VAL A 15 -0.40 6.34 -8.69
CA VAL A 15 -0.02 5.88 -7.35
C VAL A 15 -1.27 5.65 -6.50
N ALA A 16 -1.32 4.51 -5.83
CA ALA A 16 -2.33 4.21 -4.84
C ALA A 16 -1.73 3.96 -3.46
N LEU A 17 -2.30 4.59 -2.44
CA LEU A 17 -2.00 4.35 -1.03
C LEU A 17 -3.14 3.54 -0.43
N VAL A 18 -2.84 2.35 0.04
CA VAL A 18 -3.84 1.40 0.56
C VAL A 18 -3.67 1.33 2.06
N CYS A 19 -4.75 1.51 2.82
CA CYS A 19 -4.75 1.46 4.28
C CYS A 19 -5.74 0.39 4.75
N ALA A 20 -5.43 -0.33 5.83
CA ALA A 20 -6.31 -1.36 6.38
C ALA A 20 -7.22 -0.80 7.49
N LEU A 21 -6.75 0.22 8.20
CA LEU A 21 -7.44 0.82 9.34
C LEU A 21 -7.74 2.30 9.10
N CYS A 22 -8.83 2.79 9.66
CA CYS A 22 -9.18 4.21 9.62
C CYS A 22 -8.06 5.09 10.19
N LEU A 23 -7.39 4.66 11.27
CA LEU A 23 -6.28 5.42 11.86
C LEU A 23 -5.09 5.56 10.89
N GLU A 24 -4.81 4.51 10.11
CA GLU A 24 -3.74 4.55 9.10
C GLU A 24 -4.12 5.46 7.95
N PHE A 25 -5.39 5.40 7.52
CA PHE A 25 -5.95 6.27 6.50
C PHE A 25 -5.87 7.74 6.91
N ASP A 26 -6.32 8.06 8.13
CA ASP A 26 -6.26 9.41 8.69
C ASP A 26 -4.81 9.92 8.72
N ALA A 27 -3.86 9.06 9.13
CA ALA A 27 -2.44 9.40 9.14
C ALA A 27 -1.91 9.69 7.73
N VAL A 28 -2.29 8.88 6.73
CA VAL A 28 -1.90 9.13 5.33
C VAL A 28 -2.51 10.43 4.80
N CYS A 29 -3.76 10.74 5.15
CA CYS A 29 -4.39 12.01 4.78
C CYS A 29 -3.61 13.22 5.31
N THR A 30 -2.89 13.10 6.43
CA THR A 30 -2.08 14.23 6.96
C THR A 30 -0.87 14.60 6.10
N VAL A 31 -0.39 13.70 5.23
CA VAL A 31 0.76 13.96 4.35
C VAL A 31 0.35 14.39 2.93
N VAL A 32 -0.97 14.51 2.67
CA VAL A 32 -1.50 14.98 1.39
C VAL A 32 -1.36 16.49 1.30
N ASP A 33 -0.77 16.98 0.22
CA ASP A 33 -0.57 18.42 0.00
C ASP A 33 -1.86 19.12 -0.41
N GLU A 34 -2.70 18.43 -1.18
CA GLU A 34 -3.92 18.96 -1.77
C GLU A 34 -4.90 17.83 -2.04
N PHE A 35 -6.14 17.99 -1.57
CA PHE A 35 -7.20 17.04 -1.83
C PHE A 35 -7.96 17.44 -3.09
N TRP A 36 -8.30 16.45 -3.91
CA TRP A 36 -9.08 16.71 -5.10
C TRP A 36 -10.58 16.59 -4.84
N ASP A 37 -11.02 15.98 -3.75
CA ASP A 37 -12.42 15.71 -3.44
C ASP A 37 -13.07 16.73 -2.48
N GLU A 38 -12.41 17.86 -2.17
CA GLU A 38 -12.95 18.89 -1.27
C GLU A 38 -14.28 19.48 -1.77
N ASP A 39 -14.44 19.63 -3.09
CA ASP A 39 -15.67 20.09 -3.74
C ASP A 39 -16.63 18.94 -4.10
N GLY A 40 -16.41 17.75 -3.55
CA GLY A 40 -17.15 16.52 -3.81
C GLY A 40 -16.36 15.48 -4.62
N ASP A 41 -16.87 14.24 -4.64
CA ASP A 41 -16.25 13.12 -5.35
C ASP A 41 -16.43 13.27 -6.87
N GLN A 42 -15.49 13.95 -7.51
CA GLN A 42 -15.51 14.21 -8.95
C GLN A 42 -15.04 13.03 -9.80
N PHE A 43 -14.19 12.15 -9.24
CA PHE A 43 -13.63 11.03 -9.98
C PHE A 43 -14.50 9.79 -9.87
N GLY A 44 -15.14 9.60 -8.71
CA GLY A 44 -16.00 8.47 -8.45
C GLY A 44 -15.26 7.13 -8.52
N LYS A 45 -16.03 6.11 -8.88
CA LYS A 45 -15.57 4.73 -8.97
C LYS A 45 -16.47 3.94 -9.92
N THR A 46 -15.99 2.80 -10.38
CA THR A 46 -16.76 1.93 -11.27
C THR A 46 -17.98 1.36 -10.55
N GLY A 47 -19.08 1.12 -11.27
CA GLY A 47 -20.29 0.56 -10.70
C GLY A 47 -20.04 -0.79 -10.01
N GLY A 48 -20.51 -0.92 -8.77
CA GLY A 48 -20.32 -2.12 -7.95
C GLY A 48 -19.13 -2.05 -7.00
N ASP A 49 -18.20 -1.10 -7.20
CA ASP A 49 -17.09 -0.84 -6.30
C ASP A 49 -17.59 -0.29 -4.96
N ARG A 50 -17.25 -0.98 -3.87
CA ARG A 50 -17.69 -0.64 -2.50
C ARG A 50 -16.62 0.08 -1.68
N ASN A 51 -15.44 0.32 -2.25
CA ASN A 51 -14.36 0.98 -1.56
C ASN A 51 -14.66 2.45 -1.28
N MET A 52 -14.07 2.96 -0.22
CA MET A 52 -13.98 4.38 0.04
C MET A 52 -12.66 4.87 -0.52
N TYR A 53 -12.72 5.90 -1.37
CA TYR A 53 -11.55 6.56 -1.92
C TYR A 53 -11.49 8.00 -1.44
N VAL A 54 -10.27 8.46 -1.23
CA VAL A 54 -9.93 9.87 -1.22
C VAL A 54 -8.89 10.10 -2.32
N THR A 55 -8.97 11.23 -2.99
CA THR A 55 -8.03 11.58 -4.06
C THR A 55 -7.28 12.84 -3.71
N GLY A 56 -6.00 12.88 -4.04
CA GLY A 56 -5.19 14.05 -3.73
C GLY A 56 -3.86 14.07 -4.46
N ARG A 57 -2.99 14.96 -4.00
CA ARG A 57 -1.65 15.15 -4.51
C ARG A 57 -0.64 15.06 -3.38
N ILE A 58 0.44 14.35 -3.64
CA ILE A 58 1.65 14.36 -2.81
C ILE A 58 2.81 14.70 -3.75
N ASP A 59 3.48 15.82 -3.47
CA ASP A 59 4.47 16.44 -4.35
C ASP A 59 3.92 16.60 -5.78
N LYS A 60 4.52 15.91 -6.76
CA LYS A 60 4.13 15.93 -8.17
C LYS A 60 3.20 14.78 -8.57
N HIS A 61 2.80 13.93 -7.63
CA HIS A 61 2.07 12.70 -7.90
C HIS A 61 0.60 12.82 -7.50
N ASN A 62 -0.29 12.50 -8.44
CA ASN A 62 -1.69 12.28 -8.12
C ASN A 62 -1.84 10.91 -7.47
N VAL A 63 -2.40 10.91 -6.26
CA VAL A 63 -2.55 9.72 -5.43
C VAL A 63 -4.03 9.42 -5.20
N VAL A 64 -4.38 8.15 -5.24
CA VAL A 64 -5.65 7.64 -4.72
C VAL A 64 -5.38 6.92 -3.41
N ILE A 65 -6.09 7.30 -2.36
CA ILE A 65 -6.02 6.69 -1.04
C ILE A 65 -7.26 5.82 -0.88
N VAL A 66 -7.08 4.55 -0.52
CA VAL A 66 -8.17 3.60 -0.34
C VAL A 66 -8.12 2.97 1.05
N LEU A 67 -9.30 2.87 1.68
CA LEU A 67 -9.47 2.11 2.92
C LEU A 67 -10.02 0.71 2.57
N LEU A 68 -9.28 -0.33 2.96
CA LEU A 68 -9.67 -1.72 2.74
C LEU A 68 -10.82 -2.14 3.66
N GLY A 69 -11.61 -3.10 3.18
CA GLY A 69 -12.53 -3.84 4.03
C GLY A 69 -11.80 -4.87 4.89
N LYS A 70 -12.28 -5.07 6.12
CA LYS A 70 -11.69 -6.02 7.09
C LYS A 70 -11.62 -7.44 6.52
N GLY A 71 -10.45 -8.07 6.63
CA GLY A 71 -10.20 -9.46 6.27
C GLY A 71 -9.83 -9.68 4.80
N LYS A 72 -9.12 -10.80 4.56
CA LYS A 72 -8.43 -11.12 3.29
C LYS A 72 -9.32 -11.09 2.06
N VAL A 73 -10.54 -11.62 2.16
CA VAL A 73 -11.48 -11.64 1.02
C VAL A 73 -11.92 -10.22 0.66
N ASN A 74 -12.31 -9.42 1.65
CA ASN A 74 -12.74 -8.04 1.41
C ASN A 74 -11.58 -7.18 0.91
N SER A 75 -10.36 -7.39 1.42
CA SER A 75 -9.15 -6.72 0.94
C SER A 75 -8.82 -7.08 -0.51
N ALA A 76 -8.95 -8.36 -0.88
CA ALA A 76 -8.73 -8.81 -2.26
C ALA A 76 -9.79 -8.24 -3.22
N THR A 77 -11.06 -8.22 -2.81
CA THR A 77 -12.13 -7.56 -3.57
C THR A 77 -11.85 -6.08 -3.71
N ALA A 78 -11.48 -5.39 -2.62
CA ALA A 78 -11.14 -3.98 -2.65
C ALA A 78 -9.97 -3.68 -3.59
N ALA A 79 -8.91 -4.49 -3.59
CA ALA A 79 -7.79 -4.32 -4.52
C ALA A 79 -8.20 -4.55 -5.98
N SER A 80 -9.07 -5.52 -6.24
CA SER A 80 -9.62 -5.77 -7.59
C SER A 80 -10.48 -4.60 -8.07
N ASP A 81 -11.30 -4.06 -7.18
CA ASP A 81 -12.16 -2.92 -7.44
C ASP A 81 -11.32 -1.65 -7.69
N LEU A 82 -10.28 -1.40 -6.89
CA LEU A 82 -9.31 -0.32 -7.10
C LEU A 82 -8.70 -0.37 -8.49
N ARG A 83 -8.20 -1.55 -8.90
CA ARG A 83 -7.61 -1.74 -10.23
C ARG A 83 -8.61 -1.47 -11.36
N THR A 84 -9.88 -1.78 -11.14
CA THR A 84 -10.95 -1.56 -12.12
C THR A 84 -11.40 -0.11 -12.14
N SER A 85 -11.38 0.56 -10.99
CA SER A 85 -11.79 1.95 -10.84
C SER A 85 -10.70 2.93 -11.29
N TYR A 86 -9.44 2.62 -11.06
CA TYR A 86 -8.29 3.46 -11.39
C TYR A 86 -7.33 2.66 -12.27
N PRO A 87 -7.59 2.59 -13.59
CA PRO A 87 -6.98 1.61 -14.47
C PRO A 87 -5.47 1.80 -14.72
N ASN A 88 -4.95 3.00 -14.44
CA ASN A 88 -3.56 3.37 -14.72
C ASN A 88 -2.65 3.38 -13.49
N ILE A 89 -3.11 2.85 -12.36
CA ILE A 89 -2.24 2.65 -11.20
C ILE A 89 -1.10 1.72 -11.59
N CYS A 90 0.13 2.20 -11.49
CA CYS A 90 1.36 1.44 -11.69
C CYS A 90 2.05 1.10 -10.37
N LEU A 91 1.81 1.90 -9.32
CA LEU A 91 2.40 1.73 -8.00
C LEU A 91 1.30 1.68 -6.93
N THR A 92 1.28 0.61 -6.14
CA THR A 92 0.41 0.47 -4.98
C THR A 92 1.26 0.28 -3.73
N ILE A 93 1.08 1.14 -2.75
CA ILE A 93 1.80 1.11 -1.48
C ILE A 93 0.79 0.80 -0.39
N LEU A 94 0.99 -0.32 0.30
CA LEU A 94 0.21 -0.67 1.46
C LEU A 94 0.86 -0.04 2.70
N VAL A 95 0.15 0.90 3.30
CA VAL A 95 0.58 1.68 4.46
C VAL A 95 -0.21 1.20 5.67
N GLY A 96 0.49 0.85 6.73
CA GLY A 96 -0.15 0.46 7.95
C GLY A 96 0.83 0.12 9.06
N VAL A 97 0.28 -0.09 10.25
CA VAL A 97 1.04 -0.57 11.39
C VAL A 97 1.20 -2.09 11.30
N CYS A 98 2.34 -2.59 11.71
CA CYS A 98 2.62 -4.02 11.70
C CYS A 98 3.26 -4.45 13.03
N GLY A 99 3.01 -5.71 13.42
CA GLY A 99 3.74 -6.35 14.49
C GLY A 99 5.08 -6.90 13.98
N ALA A 100 6.14 -6.72 14.75
CA ALA A 100 7.44 -7.30 14.45
C ALA A 100 7.88 -8.28 15.55
N VAL A 101 8.57 -9.33 15.15
CA VAL A 101 9.30 -10.19 16.10
C VAL A 101 10.67 -9.57 16.31
N SER A 102 10.87 -8.97 17.49
CA SER A 102 12.16 -8.37 17.84
C SER A 102 13.22 -9.46 18.04
N SER A 103 14.37 -9.33 17.39
CA SER A 103 15.58 -10.06 17.79
C SER A 103 16.31 -9.30 18.89
N THR A 104 17.05 -10.00 19.76
CA THR A 104 17.94 -9.40 20.76
C THR A 104 19.19 -8.76 20.16
N ASP A 105 19.38 -8.90 18.84
CA ASP A 105 20.54 -8.36 18.13
C ASP A 105 20.43 -6.83 17.98
N GLU A 106 21.59 -6.17 17.78
CA GLU A 106 21.66 -4.72 17.63
C GLU A 106 20.86 -4.20 16.41
N ASN A 107 20.64 -5.07 15.42
CA ASN A 107 19.84 -4.83 14.20
C ASN A 107 18.38 -5.29 14.33
N GLY A 108 17.88 -5.57 15.53
CA GLY A 108 16.49 -5.93 15.75
C GLY A 108 15.53 -4.76 15.47
N ILE A 109 14.38 -5.07 14.86
CA ILE A 109 13.28 -4.11 14.65
C ILE A 109 12.76 -3.63 16.01
N ARG A 110 12.66 -2.32 16.18
CA ARG A 110 12.17 -1.65 17.39
C ARG A 110 10.84 -0.95 17.13
N LEU A 111 10.10 -0.68 18.20
CA LEU A 111 8.88 0.12 18.11
C LEU A 111 9.21 1.52 17.58
N GLY A 112 8.51 1.93 16.53
CA GLY A 112 8.74 3.21 15.86
C GLY A 112 9.61 3.12 14.61
N ASP A 113 10.21 1.95 14.33
CA ASP A 113 10.92 1.74 13.07
C ASP A 113 9.94 1.71 11.89
N VAL A 114 10.33 2.34 10.77
CA VAL A 114 9.62 2.22 9.50
C VAL A 114 10.27 1.10 8.71
N VAL A 115 9.48 0.08 8.39
CA VAL A 115 9.95 -1.09 7.64
C VAL A 115 9.43 -1.02 6.22
N ILE A 116 10.34 -1.13 5.25
CA ILE A 116 9.96 -1.30 3.84
C ILE A 116 10.23 -2.74 3.45
N SER A 117 9.17 -3.48 3.12
CA SER A 117 9.30 -4.88 2.76
C SER A 117 9.85 -5.06 1.34
N ASP A 118 10.68 -6.09 1.17
CA ASP A 118 11.12 -6.58 -0.14
C ASP A 118 10.22 -7.71 -0.66
N SER A 119 9.50 -8.40 0.22
CA SER A 119 8.63 -9.52 -0.16
C SER A 119 7.51 -9.76 0.85
N ILE A 120 6.39 -10.31 0.37
CA ILE A 120 5.26 -10.71 1.23
C ILE A 120 5.20 -12.23 1.24
N VAL A 121 5.18 -12.83 2.43
CA VAL A 121 5.03 -14.27 2.62
C VAL A 121 3.69 -14.56 3.26
N GLN A 122 2.82 -15.30 2.55
CA GLN A 122 1.56 -15.75 3.12
C GLN A 122 1.80 -16.91 4.09
N TYR A 123 1.54 -16.70 5.38
CA TYR A 123 1.84 -17.67 6.44
C TYR A 123 0.66 -18.58 6.78
N ASP A 124 -0.57 -18.10 6.64
CA ASP A 124 -1.80 -18.83 6.96
C ASP A 124 -2.21 -19.85 5.90
N PHE A 125 -1.54 -19.84 4.75
CA PHE A 125 -1.79 -20.78 3.66
C PHE A 125 -0.92 -22.03 3.81
N GLY A 126 -1.42 -22.97 4.61
CA GLY A 126 -0.77 -24.24 4.86
C GLY A 126 -1.71 -25.25 5.49
N HIS A 127 -1.27 -26.50 5.54
CA HIS A 127 -2.01 -27.57 6.20
C HIS A 127 -1.22 -28.06 7.41
N GLN A 128 -1.89 -28.15 8.54
CA GLN A 128 -1.31 -28.74 9.74
C GLN A 128 -1.39 -30.26 9.65
N THR A 129 -0.23 -30.90 9.64
CA THR A 129 -0.10 -32.35 9.82
C THR A 129 0.20 -32.65 11.28
N ASP A 130 -0.01 -33.90 11.71
CA ASP A 130 0.19 -34.35 13.11
C ASP A 130 1.57 -34.05 13.71
N GLN A 131 2.56 -33.73 12.86
CA GLN A 131 3.94 -33.44 13.27
C GLN A 131 4.38 -32.00 13.02
N LYS A 132 3.72 -31.25 12.12
CA LYS A 132 4.13 -29.87 11.74
C LYS A 132 3.10 -29.16 10.85
N PHE A 133 3.17 -27.83 10.88
CA PHE A 133 2.54 -26.98 9.86
C PHE A 133 3.36 -27.01 8.56
N VAL A 134 2.73 -27.42 7.46
CA VAL A 134 3.33 -27.42 6.12
C VAL A 134 2.79 -26.23 5.35
N ARG A 135 3.64 -25.24 5.06
CA ARG A 135 3.27 -24.11 4.20
C ARG A 135 3.14 -24.57 2.76
N MET A 136 2.05 -24.19 2.10
CA MET A 136 1.89 -24.43 0.67
C MET A 136 2.61 -23.31 -0.08
N ARG A 137 3.65 -23.65 -0.87
CA ARG A 137 4.37 -22.67 -1.67
C ARG A 137 3.51 -22.27 -2.86
N VAL A 138 3.01 -21.03 -2.86
CA VAL A 138 2.58 -20.37 -4.09
C VAL A 138 3.85 -19.81 -4.75
N SER A 139 4.12 -20.16 -6.01
CA SER A 139 5.27 -19.60 -6.73
C SER A 139 5.11 -18.09 -6.79
N SER A 140 5.98 -17.35 -6.12
CA SER A 140 6.04 -15.89 -6.20
C SER A 140 6.27 -15.48 -7.65
N THR A 141 5.29 -14.85 -8.27
CA THR A 141 5.46 -14.19 -9.56
C THR A 141 6.43 -13.03 -9.34
N GLN A 142 7.57 -13.03 -10.04
CA GLN A 142 8.41 -11.83 -10.12
C GLN A 142 7.53 -10.66 -10.59
N PRO A 143 7.53 -9.52 -9.89
CA PRO A 143 6.79 -8.39 -10.39
C PRO A 143 7.42 -7.87 -11.71
N PRO A 144 6.75 -7.02 -12.51
CA PRO A 144 7.17 -6.65 -13.87
C PRO A 144 8.10 -5.41 -13.95
N ARG A 145 9.43 -5.56 -14.09
CA ARG A 145 10.55 -4.55 -14.21
C ARG A 145 10.32 -3.04 -13.93
N ALA A 146 9.28 -2.41 -14.47
CA ALA A 146 8.90 -1.03 -14.17
C ALA A 146 8.68 -0.78 -12.66
N TYR A 147 8.07 -1.74 -11.93
CA TYR A 147 7.91 -1.65 -10.47
C TYR A 147 9.26 -1.60 -9.72
N GLU A 148 10.31 -2.26 -10.23
CA GLU A 148 11.62 -2.28 -9.57
C GLU A 148 12.22 -0.89 -9.60
N GLN A 149 12.08 -0.17 -10.72
CA GLN A 149 12.66 1.16 -10.89
C GLN A 149 11.95 2.22 -10.05
N GLU A 150 10.62 2.28 -10.11
CA GLU A 150 9.84 3.20 -9.28
C GLU A 150 9.95 2.85 -7.79
N GLY A 151 9.85 1.56 -7.45
CA GLY A 151 10.00 1.07 -6.08
C GLY A 151 11.41 1.31 -5.52
N SER A 152 12.46 1.18 -6.33
CA SER A 152 13.84 1.48 -5.90
C SER A 152 14.08 2.97 -5.72
N SER A 153 13.55 3.81 -6.62
CA SER A 153 13.62 5.27 -6.48
C SER A 153 12.88 5.75 -5.23
N PHE A 154 11.69 5.20 -4.98
CA PHE A 154 10.92 5.48 -3.78
C PHE A 154 11.63 5.00 -2.51
N LYS A 155 12.18 3.78 -2.52
CA LYS A 155 13.00 3.24 -1.42
C LYS A 155 14.21 4.12 -1.12
N ALA A 156 14.94 4.55 -2.14
CA ALA A 156 16.11 5.41 -1.98
C ALA A 156 15.73 6.78 -1.38
N ASN A 157 14.59 7.35 -1.79
CA ASN A 157 14.11 8.61 -1.24
C ASN A 157 13.67 8.48 0.22
N ILE A 158 12.96 7.42 0.61
CA ILE A 158 12.57 7.21 2.02
C ILE A 158 13.78 6.91 2.90
N GLN A 159 14.75 6.11 2.43
CA GLN A 159 15.97 5.79 3.19
C GLN A 159 16.85 7.02 3.47
N SER A 160 16.69 8.11 2.71
CA SER A 160 17.39 9.37 2.96
C SER A 160 16.86 10.16 4.17
N GLY A 161 15.68 9.79 4.70
CA GLY A 161 15.03 10.41 5.85
C GLY A 161 14.74 9.42 6.98
N ALA A 162 15.69 9.27 7.91
CA ALA A 162 15.58 8.60 9.22
C ALA A 162 15.31 7.08 9.26
N GLY A 163 16.13 6.34 10.02
CA GLY A 163 15.76 5.10 10.75
C GLY A 163 15.14 3.92 9.98
N VAL A 164 15.16 3.88 8.66
CA VAL A 164 14.51 2.84 7.85
C VAL A 164 15.27 1.52 7.96
N GLN A 165 14.58 0.43 8.30
CA GLN A 165 15.15 -0.91 8.33
C GLN A 165 14.56 -1.82 7.25
N GLN A 166 15.39 -2.68 6.66
CA GLN A 166 14.95 -3.78 5.81
C GLN A 166 14.52 -4.95 6.68
N GLY A 167 13.31 -5.45 6.46
CA GLY A 167 12.78 -6.61 7.18
C GLY A 167 11.78 -7.37 6.32
N ASN A 168 11.71 -8.69 6.50
CA ASN A 168 10.62 -9.49 5.97
C ASN A 168 9.38 -9.20 6.81
N VAL A 169 8.48 -8.36 6.32
CA VAL A 169 7.23 -8.05 7.02
C VAL A 169 6.24 -9.20 6.84
N MET A 170 5.67 -9.65 7.97
CA MET A 170 4.61 -10.63 8.06
C MET A 170 3.26 -9.95 8.34
N GLU A 171 2.23 -10.48 7.68
CA GLU A 171 0.80 -10.19 7.78
C GLU A 171 0.33 -8.75 7.54
N PHE A 172 -0.48 -8.63 6.48
CA PHE A 172 -1.59 -7.68 6.44
C PHE A 172 -2.82 -8.42 6.99
N PHE A 173 -3.40 -7.90 8.08
CA PHE A 173 -4.60 -8.44 8.71
C PHE A 173 -5.85 -8.22 7.86
#